data_AF-C0JEV6-F1
#
_entry.id   AF-C0JEV6-F1
#
_cell.length_a   1.000
_cell.length_b   1.000
_cell.length_c   1.000
_cell.angle_alpha   90.00
_cell.angle_beta   90.00
_cell.angle_gamma   90.00
#
_symmetry.space_group_name_H-M   'P 1'
#
loop_
_entity.id
_entity.type
_entity.pdbx_description
1 polymer ?
#
loop_
_entity_poly.entity_id
_entity_poly.type
_entity_poly.pdbx_seq_one_letter_code
_entity_poly.pdbx_strand_id
1 'polypeptide(L)'
;ASSYMGPTVVSSLPRSLSSSSSSMNLVHPSPNDEEKVKTPSSSAFLEESSRLLKPPETTLGGAGVALHYANLIVVMEKMIKQPQLVGLDARDDLYSMLPASVRSSLRSRLKGVGFTATDGGLATEWKAALGRILRWLLPLAQNMIRWQSERSFEQQHMATSGNSQNRVMLVQTLVFADK
;
A
#
# COMPACT_ATOMS: atom_id res chain seq x y z
N ALA A 1 -71.98 15.42 -13.79
CA ALA A 1 -71.31 14.80 -14.95
C ALA A 1 -70.25 13.85 -14.39
N SER A 2 -70.46 12.53 -14.36
CA SER A 2 -70.23 11.56 -15.45
C SER A 2 -68.75 11.54 -15.86
N SER A 3 -67.99 10.45 -15.99
CA SER A 3 -68.17 9.00 -15.80
C SER A 3 -66.79 8.36 -16.07
N TYR A 4 -66.51 7.24 -15.40
CA TYR A 4 -65.81 6.03 -15.85
C TYR A 4 -64.77 6.06 -17.00
N MET A 5 -63.60 5.47 -16.73
CA MET A 5 -62.97 4.47 -17.62
C MET A 5 -62.29 3.38 -16.76
N GLY A 6 -62.65 2.10 -16.97
CA GLY A 6 -61.92 0.91 -16.50
C GLY A 6 -60.88 0.43 -17.54
N PRO A 7 -60.59 -0.87 -17.66
CA PRO A 7 -60.25 -1.84 -16.62
C PRO A 7 -58.94 -2.64 -16.91
N THR A 8 -58.41 -3.27 -15.86
CA THR A 8 -57.71 -4.57 -15.73
C THR A 8 -57.01 -5.24 -16.94
N VAL A 9 -55.71 -5.55 -16.80
CA VAL A 9 -55.11 -6.79 -17.34
C VAL A 9 -54.18 -7.42 -16.30
N VAL A 10 -54.51 -8.66 -15.97
CA VAL A 10 -53.76 -9.61 -15.12
C VAL A 10 -52.75 -10.33 -16.01
N SER A 11 -51.48 -10.43 -15.59
CA SER A 11 -50.54 -11.40 -16.17
C SER A 11 -49.95 -12.28 -15.08
N SER A 12 -50.55 -13.46 -14.97
CA SER A 12 -50.13 -14.63 -14.20
C SER A 12 -48.82 -15.22 -14.77
N LEU A 13 -47.80 -15.37 -13.94
CA LEU A 13 -46.64 -16.23 -14.23
C LEU A 13 -46.94 -17.68 -13.83
N PRO A 14 -46.74 -18.67 -14.71
CA PRO A 14 -46.81 -20.08 -14.34
C PRO A 14 -45.48 -20.63 -13.80
N ARG A 15 -45.57 -21.12 -12.56
CA ARG A 15 -45.12 -22.43 -12.05
C ARG A 15 -44.15 -23.31 -12.85
N SER A 16 -43.12 -23.71 -12.11
CA SER A 16 -42.69 -25.10 -11.83
C SER A 16 -41.49 -25.69 -12.58
N LEU A 17 -40.60 -26.22 -11.73
CA LEU A 17 -39.45 -27.08 -11.98
C LEU A 17 -39.89 -28.47 -12.47
N SER A 18 -39.24 -28.99 -13.51
CA SER A 18 -39.13 -30.42 -13.78
C SER A 18 -37.85 -30.67 -14.56
N SER A 19 -36.89 -31.33 -13.92
CA SER A 19 -35.74 -31.94 -14.58
C SER A 19 -35.86 -33.44 -14.39
N SER A 20 -36.28 -34.13 -15.45
CA SER A 20 -36.22 -35.59 -15.52
C SER A 20 -35.44 -36.02 -16.76
N SER A 21 -34.28 -36.59 -16.47
CA SER A 21 -33.60 -37.73 -17.08
C SER A 21 -33.73 -38.00 -18.59
N SER A 22 -32.58 -38.06 -19.27
CA SER A 22 -32.26 -39.22 -20.10
C SER A 22 -30.75 -39.34 -20.34
N SER A 23 -30.20 -40.44 -19.82
CA SER A 23 -28.88 -40.96 -20.15
C SER A 23 -28.86 -41.48 -21.58
N MET A 24 -27.87 -41.07 -22.39
CA MET A 24 -27.39 -41.89 -23.51
C MET A 24 -25.86 -41.86 -23.54
N ASN A 25 -25.32 -43.05 -23.78
CA ASN A 25 -23.96 -43.48 -23.53
C ASN A 25 -23.11 -43.41 -24.82
N LEU A 26 -21.79 -43.32 -24.62
CA LEU A 26 -20.68 -43.73 -25.50
C LEU A 26 -20.29 -42.80 -26.66
N VAL A 27 -19.06 -42.27 -26.62
CA VAL A 27 -17.89 -42.83 -27.33
C VAL A 27 -16.67 -41.96 -26.99
N HIS A 28 -15.60 -42.58 -26.48
CA HIS A 28 -14.23 -42.06 -26.52
C HIS A 28 -13.52 -42.82 -27.65
N PRO A 29 -12.72 -42.14 -28.49
CA PRO A 29 -11.29 -42.27 -28.29
C PRO A 29 -10.54 -40.92 -28.44
N SER A 30 -9.64 -40.68 -27.50
CA SER A 30 -8.42 -39.88 -27.67
C SER A 30 -7.40 -40.74 -28.46
N PRO A 31 -6.30 -40.22 -29.06
CA PRO A 31 -5.58 -39.05 -28.57
C PRO A 31 -4.91 -38.14 -29.63
N ASN A 32 -4.41 -37.01 -29.10
CA ASN A 32 -3.36 -36.15 -29.63
C ASN A 32 -3.77 -35.15 -30.73
N ASP A 33 -4.10 -33.94 -30.29
CA ASP A 33 -3.23 -32.77 -30.47
C ASP A 33 -3.75 -31.65 -29.55
N GLU A 34 -3.42 -31.74 -28.26
CA GLU A 34 -3.55 -30.60 -27.35
C GLU A 34 -2.42 -29.61 -27.67
N GLU A 35 -2.68 -28.69 -28.59
CA GLU A 35 -2.00 -27.38 -28.56
C GLU A 35 -2.51 -26.61 -27.35
N LYS A 36 -2.04 -27.03 -26.17
CA LYS A 36 -2.17 -26.28 -24.93
C LYS A 36 -1.31 -25.04 -25.09
N VAL A 37 -1.91 -23.97 -25.62
CA VAL A 37 -1.42 -22.60 -25.44
C VAL A 37 -1.24 -22.42 -23.95
N LYS A 38 0.00 -22.61 -23.50
CA LYS A 38 0.43 -22.49 -22.12
C LYS A 38 0.48 -20.99 -21.85
N THR A 39 -0.70 -20.41 -21.63
CA THR A 39 -0.78 -19.10 -20.99
C THR A 39 0.07 -19.21 -19.72
N PRO A 40 1.11 -18.37 -19.56
CA PRO A 40 1.91 -18.41 -18.35
C PRO A 40 0.97 -18.16 -17.19
N SER A 41 0.77 -19.19 -16.37
CA SER A 41 -0.01 -19.10 -15.14
C SER A 41 0.50 -17.87 -14.38
N SER A 42 -0.39 -16.96 -14.04
CA SER A 42 -0.06 -15.74 -13.27
C SER A 42 0.77 -16.07 -12.03
N SER A 43 0.62 -17.28 -11.48
CA SER A 43 1.45 -17.81 -10.40
C SER A 43 2.95 -17.90 -10.75
N ALA A 44 3.32 -18.33 -11.96
CA ALA A 44 4.70 -18.48 -12.39
C ALA A 44 5.38 -17.13 -12.64
N PHE A 45 4.66 -16.17 -13.24
CA PHE A 45 5.15 -14.80 -13.40
C PHE A 45 5.36 -14.11 -12.04
N LEU A 46 4.42 -14.30 -11.11
CA LEU A 46 4.53 -13.77 -9.75
C LEU A 46 5.64 -14.45 -8.93
N GLU A 47 5.91 -15.73 -9.20
CA GLU A 47 7.00 -16.49 -8.56
C GLU A 47 8.37 -16.12 -9.14
N GLU A 48 8.50 -15.82 -10.42
CA GLU A 48 9.73 -15.22 -10.98
C GLU A 48 9.96 -13.81 -10.37
N SER A 49 8.92 -12.97 -10.37
CA SER A 49 8.93 -11.65 -9.74
C SER A 49 9.24 -11.73 -8.24
N SER A 50 8.92 -12.87 -7.60
CA SER A 50 9.18 -13.09 -6.17
C SER A 50 10.67 -13.15 -5.82
N ARG A 51 11.47 -13.73 -6.73
CA ARG A 51 12.91 -13.85 -6.59
C ARG A 51 13.60 -12.52 -6.89
N LEU A 52 12.97 -11.69 -7.72
CA LEU A 52 13.46 -10.38 -8.14
C LEU A 52 13.16 -9.25 -7.13
N LEU A 53 12.11 -9.37 -6.29
CA LEU A 53 11.77 -8.39 -5.26
C LEU A 53 12.65 -8.50 -4.00
N LYS A 54 13.95 -8.73 -4.18
CA LYS A 54 14.94 -8.55 -3.12
C LYS A 54 15.46 -7.12 -3.18
N PRO A 55 15.20 -6.28 -2.16
CA PRO A 55 15.73 -4.92 -2.15
C PRO A 55 17.26 -4.95 -2.09
N PRO A 56 17.97 -4.23 -2.98
CA PRO A 56 19.42 -4.12 -2.90
C PRO A 56 19.83 -3.33 -1.66
N GLU A 57 21.06 -3.50 -1.18
CA GLU A 57 21.56 -2.81 0.03
C GLU A 57 21.58 -1.27 -0.07
N THR A 58 21.49 -0.75 -1.29
CA THR A 58 21.37 0.68 -1.59
C THR A 58 19.99 1.25 -1.29
N THR A 59 18.96 0.40 -1.08
CA THR A 59 17.62 0.86 -0.72
C THR A 59 17.38 0.83 0.77
N LEU A 60 16.38 1.58 1.24
CA LEU A 60 15.98 1.62 2.64
C LEU A 60 15.56 0.25 3.16
N GLY A 61 14.95 -0.59 2.32
CA GLY A 61 14.55 -1.95 2.67
C GLY A 61 15.75 -2.90 2.80
N GLY A 62 16.71 -2.83 1.87
CA GLY A 62 17.93 -3.64 1.93
C GLY A 62 18.82 -3.27 3.12
N ALA A 63 18.86 -1.99 3.48
CA ALA A 63 19.56 -1.49 4.66
C ALA A 63 18.80 -1.68 5.99
N GLY A 64 17.57 -2.22 5.96
CA GLY A 64 16.78 -2.49 7.16
C GLY A 64 16.22 -1.24 7.87
N VAL A 65 16.22 -0.07 7.22
CA VAL A 65 15.81 1.21 7.81
C VAL A 65 14.44 1.71 7.32
N ALA A 66 13.81 1.03 6.35
CA ALA A 66 12.53 1.45 5.77
C ALA A 66 11.43 1.73 6.81
N LEU A 67 11.29 0.88 7.84
CA LEU A 67 10.31 1.09 8.91
C LEU A 67 10.63 2.32 9.76
N HIS A 68 11.91 2.54 10.05
CA HIS A 68 12.37 3.68 10.83
C HIS A 68 12.06 5.00 10.10
N TYR A 69 12.30 5.06 8.78
CA TYR A 69 11.89 6.20 7.95
C TYR A 69 10.36 6.36 7.87
N ALA A 70 9.60 5.26 7.80
CA ALA A 70 8.15 5.32 7.81
C ALA A 70 7.60 5.97 9.10
N ASN A 71 8.13 5.58 10.25
CA ASN A 71 7.77 6.17 11.54
C ASN A 71 8.12 7.66 11.59
N LEU A 72 9.31 8.03 11.09
CA LEU A 72 9.74 9.42 11.01
C LEU A 72 8.79 10.28 10.14
N ILE A 73 8.36 9.79 8.98
CA ILE A 73 7.40 10.46 8.08
C ILE A 73 6.06 10.69 8.80
N VAL A 74 5.56 9.71 9.53
CA VAL A 74 4.30 9.82 10.30
C VAL A 74 4.43 10.85 11.43
N VAL A 75 5.55 10.86 12.16
CA VAL A 75 5.79 11.86 13.22
C VAL A 75 5.87 13.27 12.63
N MET A 76 6.61 13.45 11.53
CA MET A 76 6.69 14.76 10.84
C MET A 76 5.31 15.27 10.41
N GLU A 77 4.44 14.39 9.90
CA GLU A 77 3.09 14.76 9.49
C GLU A 77 2.24 15.28 10.66
N LYS A 78 2.30 14.60 11.81
CA LYS A 78 1.60 15.03 13.02
C LYS A 78 2.07 16.40 13.50
N MET A 79 3.37 16.63 13.50
CA MET A 79 3.97 17.90 13.92
C MET A 79 3.54 19.08 13.04
N ILE A 80 3.39 18.87 11.73
CA ILE A 80 2.97 19.93 10.80
C ILE A 80 1.48 20.24 10.91
N LYS A 81 0.66 19.22 11.16
CA LYS A 81 -0.78 19.36 11.40
C LYS A 81 -1.08 20.05 12.72
N GLN A 82 -0.25 19.81 13.73
CA GLN A 82 -0.44 20.31 15.09
C GLN A 82 0.82 21.05 15.59
N PRO A 83 1.22 22.16 14.94
CA PRO A 83 2.44 22.89 15.31
C PRO A 83 2.39 23.44 16.74
N GLN A 84 1.19 23.72 17.27
CA GLN A 84 0.96 24.15 18.65
C GLN A 84 1.32 23.10 19.71
N LEU A 85 1.42 21.82 19.32
CA LEU A 85 1.82 20.73 20.21
C LEU A 85 3.32 20.41 20.13
N VAL A 86 4.07 21.13 19.28
CA VAL A 86 5.50 20.89 19.05
C VAL A 86 6.34 21.71 20.03
N GLY A 87 6.54 21.14 21.22
CA GLY A 87 7.50 21.65 22.22
C GLY A 87 8.96 21.38 21.85
N LEU A 88 9.88 21.83 22.71
CA LEU A 88 11.32 21.55 22.55
C LEU A 88 11.60 20.03 22.58
N ASP A 89 11.02 19.33 23.55
CA ASP A 89 11.18 17.88 23.70
C ASP A 89 10.75 17.12 22.44
N ALA A 90 9.62 17.49 21.83
CA ALA A 90 9.14 16.87 20.59
C ALA A 90 10.09 17.09 19.40
N ARG A 91 10.80 18.22 19.37
CA ARG A 91 11.81 18.50 18.33
C ARG A 91 13.09 17.69 18.58
N ASP A 92 13.50 17.56 19.83
CA ASP A 92 14.67 16.78 20.22
C ASP A 92 14.42 15.28 19.99
N ASP A 93 13.23 14.78 20.31
CA ASP A 93 12.78 13.42 20.00
C ASP A 93 12.82 13.16 18.49
N LEU A 94 12.24 14.06 17.68
CA LEU A 94 12.32 13.95 16.22
C LEU A 94 13.77 13.94 15.75
N TYR A 95 14.61 14.82 16.29
CA TYR A 95 16.02 14.87 15.92
C TYR A 95 16.75 13.59 16.31
N SER A 96 16.41 12.97 17.45
CA SER A 96 16.96 11.67 17.89
C SER A 96 16.52 10.50 16.99
N MET A 97 15.31 10.57 16.43
CA MET A 97 14.76 9.60 15.49
C MET A 97 15.40 9.68 14.10
N LEU A 98 16.25 10.67 13.81
CA LEU A 98 16.94 10.75 12.53
C LEU A 98 18.12 9.75 12.46
N PRO A 99 18.31 9.06 11.33
CA PRO A 99 19.51 8.27 11.07
C PRO A 99 20.78 9.11 11.24
N ALA A 100 21.86 8.49 11.71
CA ALA A 100 23.12 9.19 12.01
C ALA A 100 23.68 9.98 10.82
N SER A 101 23.56 9.46 9.60
CA SER A 101 23.95 10.15 8.36
C SER A 101 23.13 11.42 8.13
N VAL A 102 21.80 11.33 8.29
CA VAL A 102 20.88 12.45 8.15
C VAL A 102 21.12 13.49 9.23
N ARG A 103 21.30 13.09 10.50
CA ARG A 103 21.67 14.00 11.60
C ARG A 103 22.96 14.75 11.31
N SER A 104 23.98 14.05 10.83
CA SER A 104 25.29 14.64 10.53
C SER A 104 25.21 15.63 9.37
N SER A 105 24.52 15.26 8.29
CA SER A 105 24.28 16.13 7.13
C SER A 105 23.46 17.36 7.53
N LEU A 106 22.37 17.18 8.28
CA LEU A 106 21.54 18.27 8.79
C LEU A 106 22.36 19.21 9.67
N ARG A 107 23.12 18.69 10.65
CA ARG A 107 23.99 19.50 11.51
C ARG A 107 25.00 20.28 10.68
N SER A 108 25.61 19.68 9.67
CA SER A 108 26.56 20.36 8.80
C SER A 108 25.92 21.51 8.01
N ARG A 109 24.70 21.32 7.52
CA ARG A 109 23.95 22.35 6.80
C ARG A 109 23.47 23.49 7.71
N LEU A 110 23.24 23.20 8.98
CA LEU A 110 22.84 24.19 9.98
C LEU A 110 24.04 24.97 10.55
N LYS A 111 25.24 24.37 10.59
CA LYS A 111 26.48 25.07 10.98
C LYS A 111 26.78 26.19 9.99
N GLY A 112 26.58 27.44 10.41
CA GLY A 112 26.89 28.65 9.61
C GLY A 112 25.66 29.41 9.11
N VAL A 113 24.46 28.83 9.23
CA VAL A 113 23.22 29.58 9.04
C VAL A 113 22.93 30.28 10.36
N GLY A 114 23.13 31.60 10.42
CA GLY A 114 22.70 32.42 11.56
C GLY A 114 21.19 32.35 11.68
N PHE A 115 20.68 31.33 12.38
CA PHE A 115 19.27 30.96 12.36
C PHE A 115 18.47 31.89 13.27
N THR A 116 18.16 33.09 12.79
CA THR A 116 16.99 33.83 13.26
C THR A 116 15.85 33.45 12.32
N ALA A 117 15.13 32.38 12.63
CA ALA A 117 13.89 32.01 11.95
C ALA A 117 12.75 32.96 12.33
N THR A 118 12.93 34.24 12.00
CA THR A 118 11.96 35.31 12.23
C THR A 118 11.18 35.66 10.98
N ASP A 119 11.56 35.11 9.81
CA ASP A 119 10.79 35.28 8.57
C ASP A 119 9.58 34.33 8.54
N GLY A 120 8.42 34.87 8.91
CA GLY A 120 7.14 34.15 8.86
C GLY A 120 6.71 33.76 7.43
N GLY A 121 7.16 34.49 6.40
CA GLY A 121 6.89 34.16 5.00
C GLY A 121 7.61 32.87 4.61
N LEU A 122 8.92 32.82 4.86
CA LEU A 122 9.73 31.63 4.61
C LEU A 122 9.21 30.40 5.38
N ALA A 123 8.82 30.58 6.65
CA ALA A 123 8.24 29.50 7.44
C ALA A 123 6.95 28.94 6.80
N THR A 124 6.11 29.80 6.24
CA THR A 124 4.88 29.42 5.55
C THR A 124 5.17 28.64 4.27
N GLU A 125 6.15 29.08 3.48
CA GLU A 125 6.59 28.39 2.26
C GLU A 125 7.18 27.02 2.57
N TRP A 126 8.02 26.92 3.59
CA TRP A 126 8.62 25.66 4.03
C TRP A 126 7.55 24.68 4.51
N LYS A 127 6.57 25.16 5.28
CA LYS A 127 5.41 24.35 5.70
C LYS A 127 4.63 23.84 4.50
N ALA A 128 4.37 24.68 3.50
CA ALA A 128 3.66 24.29 2.29
C ALA A 128 4.45 23.29 1.44
N ALA A 129 5.77 23.48 1.29
CA ALA A 129 6.64 22.53 0.60
C ALA A 129 6.64 21.16 1.31
N LEU A 130 6.77 21.15 2.62
CA LEU A 130 6.77 19.92 3.42
C LEU A 130 5.42 19.21 3.34
N GLY A 131 4.30 19.94 3.37
CA GLY A 131 2.97 19.39 3.14
C GLY A 131 2.81 18.73 1.77
N ARG A 132 3.35 19.34 0.71
CA ARG A 132 3.32 18.75 -0.65
C ARG A 132 4.12 17.45 -0.74
N ILE A 133 5.27 17.38 -0.07
CA ILE A 133 6.11 16.18 -0.02
C ILE A 133 5.42 15.07 0.78
N LEU A 134 4.91 15.39 1.97
CA LEU A 134 4.26 14.41 2.82
C LEU A 134 2.96 13.88 2.22
N ARG A 135 2.24 14.66 1.41
CA ARG A 135 1.03 14.21 0.73
C ARG A 135 1.24 12.93 -0.08
N TRP A 136 2.41 12.75 -0.71
CA TRP A 136 2.70 11.54 -1.49
C TRP A 136 3.53 10.51 -0.72
N LEU A 137 4.35 10.94 0.25
CA LEU A 137 5.11 10.01 1.09
C LEU A 137 4.27 9.30 2.16
N LEU A 138 3.27 9.98 2.72
CA LEU A 138 2.50 9.47 3.86
C LEU A 138 1.81 8.13 3.55
N PRO A 139 1.13 7.94 2.39
CA PRO A 139 0.55 6.64 2.05
C PRO A 139 1.58 5.53 1.97
N LEU A 140 2.79 5.79 1.45
CA LEU A 140 3.87 4.79 1.35
C LEU A 140 4.41 4.42 2.74
N ALA A 141 4.54 5.39 3.64
CA ALA A 141 4.95 5.16 5.03
C ALA A 141 3.90 4.35 5.80
N GLN A 142 2.62 4.67 5.64
CA GLN A 142 1.52 3.92 6.25
C GLN A 142 1.46 2.48 5.74
N ASN A 143 1.65 2.28 4.42
CA ASN A 143 1.74 0.95 3.83
C ASN A 143 2.96 0.17 4.37
N MET A 144 4.10 0.83 4.58
CA MET A 144 5.28 0.19 5.19
C MET A 144 5.00 -0.30 6.61
N ILE A 145 4.34 0.51 7.44
CA ILE A 145 3.95 0.15 8.81
C ILE A 145 2.96 -1.02 8.79
N ARG A 146 1.92 -0.94 7.94
CA ARG A 146 0.94 -2.02 7.77
C ARG A 146 1.62 -3.31 7.32
N TRP A 147 2.43 -3.24 6.27
CA TRP A 147 3.16 -4.39 5.72
C TRP A 147 4.05 -5.05 6.78
N GLN A 148 4.73 -4.26 7.61
CA GLN A 148 5.54 -4.82 8.69
C GLN A 148 4.67 -5.46 9.78
N SER A 149 3.51 -4.89 10.11
CA SER A 149 2.58 -5.48 11.09
C SER A 149 1.97 -6.79 10.60
N GLU A 150 1.60 -6.89 9.31
CA GLU A 150 1.08 -8.12 8.68
C GLU A 150 2.15 -9.21 8.66
N ARG A 151 3.40 -8.87 8.31
CA ARG A 151 4.55 -9.79 8.42
C ARG A 151 4.83 -10.24 9.86
N SER A 152 4.62 -9.37 10.85
CA SER A 152 4.78 -9.71 12.26
C SER A 152 3.68 -10.65 12.74
N PHE A 153 2.45 -10.51 12.21
CA PHE A 153 1.30 -11.37 12.52
C PHE A 153 1.40 -12.73 11.82
N GLU A 154 1.79 -12.77 10.55
CA GLU A 154 2.01 -14.00 9.77
C GLU A 154 3.20 -14.82 10.28
N GLN A 155 4.22 -14.19 10.87
CA GLN A 155 5.30 -14.90 11.57
C GLN A 155 4.80 -15.61 12.84
N GLN A 156 3.67 -15.17 13.41
CA GLN A 156 3.06 -15.79 14.59
C GLN A 156 1.96 -16.81 14.22
N HIS A 157 1.27 -16.62 13.09
CA HIS A 157 0.25 -17.53 12.56
C HIS A 157 0.71 -18.14 11.22
N MET A 158 1.27 -19.34 11.30
CA MET A 158 1.72 -20.23 10.20
C MET A 158 1.41 -19.80 8.74
N ALA A 159 2.50 -19.66 7.99
CA ALA A 159 2.59 -19.28 6.58
C ALA A 159 1.81 -20.23 5.64
N THR A 160 0.58 -19.88 5.27
CA THR A 160 -0.06 -20.42 4.05
C THR A 160 -1.08 -19.41 3.52
N SER A 161 -0.93 -19.02 2.25
CA SER A 161 -1.91 -18.34 1.37
C SER A 161 -1.86 -16.81 1.15
N GLY A 162 -1.14 -16.00 1.94
CA GLY A 162 -1.12 -14.52 1.80
C GLY A 162 -0.15 -13.88 0.78
N ASN A 163 0.55 -14.66 -0.06
CA ASN A 163 1.79 -14.21 -0.71
C ASN A 163 1.62 -13.14 -1.82
N SER A 164 0.46 -13.02 -2.46
CA SER A 164 0.28 -12.08 -3.59
C SER A 164 -0.06 -10.66 -3.10
N GLN A 165 -0.99 -10.53 -2.15
CA GLN A 165 -1.41 -9.25 -1.58
C GLN A 165 -0.26 -8.56 -0.81
N ASN A 166 0.53 -9.32 -0.07
CA ASN A 166 1.74 -8.84 0.61
C ASN A 166 2.79 -8.23 -0.34
N ARG A 167 2.86 -8.67 -1.61
CA ARG A 167 3.86 -8.20 -2.59
C ARG A 167 3.42 -6.95 -3.32
N VAL A 168 2.13 -6.85 -3.67
CA VAL A 168 1.56 -5.60 -4.19
C VAL A 168 1.69 -4.49 -3.13
N MET A 169 1.50 -4.83 -1.86
CA MET A 169 1.74 -3.89 -0.77
C MET A 169 3.23 -3.51 -0.66
N LEU A 170 4.17 -4.47 -0.81
CA LEU A 170 5.61 -4.24 -0.70
C LEU A 170 6.13 -3.15 -1.64
N VAL A 171 5.74 -3.18 -2.92
CA VAL A 171 6.18 -2.16 -3.90
C VAL A 171 5.56 -0.79 -3.65
N GLN A 172 4.46 -0.74 -2.88
CA GLN A 172 3.83 0.49 -2.41
C GLN A 172 4.34 0.94 -1.03
N THR A 173 5.51 0.46 -0.62
CA THR A 173 6.21 0.87 0.61
C THR A 173 7.52 1.60 0.30
N LEU A 174 8.25 1.97 1.35
CA LEU A 174 9.58 2.58 1.26
C LEU A 174 10.71 1.56 1.01
N VAL A 175 10.42 0.25 0.87
CA VAL A 175 11.42 -0.82 0.76
C VAL A 175 12.39 -0.63 -0.41
N PHE A 176 11.90 -0.11 -1.53
CA PHE A 176 12.70 0.11 -2.73
C PHE A 176 13.14 1.56 -2.92
N ALA A 177 12.92 2.43 -1.93
CA ALA A 177 13.42 3.80 -1.98
C ALA A 177 14.94 3.81 -1.80
N ASP A 178 15.63 4.68 -2.54
CA ASP A 178 17.06 4.90 -2.37
C ASP A 178 17.38 5.45 -0.98
N LYS A 179 18.55 5.08 -0.46
CA LYS A 179 19.03 5.44 0.88
C LYS A 179 19.74 6.78 0.93
#